data_AF-A0A663LUK4-F1
#
_entry.id   AF-A0A663LUK4-F1
#
_cell.length_a   1.000
_cell.length_b   1.000
_cell.length_c   1.000
_cell.angle_alpha   90.00
_cell.angle_beta   90.00
_cell.angle_gamma   90.00
#
_symmetry.space_group_name_H-M   'P 1'
#
loop_
_entity.id
_entity.type
_entity.pdbx_description
1 polymer ?
#
loop_
_entity_poly.entity_id
_entity_poly.type
_entity_poly.pdbx_seq_one_letter_code
_entity_poly.pdbx_strand_id
1 'polypeptide(L)'
;MEPDPQCSRCFRAALPVHGRYHRPAEETEEALVVLKSPEVLVCCCDNGLSTACWKPAAVEAPCSGKTDGPCQWYSVMHKPVYEELILQVPVGLRQHSLLVCVVTLLATVLCSSLILAAVCKYGHFSLVTCSE
;
A
#
# COMPACT_ATOMS: atom_id res chain seq x y z
N MET A 1 13.45 9.20 -12.02
CA MET A 1 14.31 8.24 -12.72
C MET A 1 15.59 8.97 -13.07
N GLU A 2 16.74 8.36 -12.81
CA GLU A 2 18.06 9.01 -12.91
C GLU A 2 18.95 8.21 -13.86
N PRO A 3 19.81 8.86 -14.68
CA PRO A 3 20.75 8.15 -15.54
C PRO A 3 21.73 7.29 -14.72
N ASP A 4 22.07 6.10 -15.21
CA ASP A 4 23.08 5.24 -14.57
C ASP A 4 24.50 5.75 -14.91
N PRO A 5 25.37 6.05 -13.93
CA PRO A 5 26.72 6.53 -14.19
C PRO A 5 27.61 5.50 -14.92
N GLN A 6 27.29 4.21 -14.87
CA GLN A 6 28.07 3.13 -15.47
C GLN A 6 27.61 2.76 -16.89
N CYS A 7 26.49 3.30 -17.36
CA CYS A 7 25.91 2.95 -18.65
C CYS A 7 25.15 4.12 -19.29
N SER A 8 25.60 4.56 -20.46
CA SER A 8 25.10 5.77 -21.16
C SER A 8 23.64 5.72 -21.63
N ARG A 9 23.01 4.53 -21.63
CA ARG A 9 21.61 4.33 -22.01
C ARG A 9 20.79 3.61 -20.95
N CYS A 10 21.29 3.54 -19.72
CA CYS A 10 20.61 2.90 -18.61
C CYS A 10 20.07 3.95 -17.65
N PHE A 11 18.99 3.60 -16.96
CA PHE A 11 18.33 4.45 -16.00
C PHE A 11 18.04 3.66 -14.72
N ARG A 12 18.12 4.34 -13.57
CA ARG A 12 17.75 3.80 -12.27
C ARG A 12 16.50 4.50 -11.75
N ALA A 13 15.65 3.74 -11.08
CA ALA A 13 14.48 4.23 -10.38
C ALA A 13 14.37 3.56 -9.02
N ALA A 14 13.92 4.31 -8.02
CA ALA A 14 13.47 3.78 -6.75
C ALA A 14 11.94 3.86 -6.72
N LEU A 15 11.28 2.76 -6.35
CA LEU A 15 9.84 2.70 -6.19
C LEU A 15 9.53 2.47 -4.70
N PRO A 16 8.70 3.33 -4.07
CA PRO A 16 8.27 3.09 -2.71
C PRO A 16 7.37 1.84 -2.67
N VAL A 17 7.66 0.92 -1.75
CA VAL A 17 6.81 -0.24 -1.48
C VAL A 17 5.97 0.06 -0.26
N HIS A 18 4.65 0.00 -0.40
CA HIS A 18 3.74 0.17 0.72
C HIS A 18 3.21 -1.19 1.18
N GLY A 19 3.62 -1.61 2.38
CA GLY A 19 3.09 -2.82 3.02
C GLY A 19 1.70 -2.56 3.62
N ARG A 20 0.77 -3.49 3.42
CA ARG A 20 -0.47 -3.53 4.20
C ARG A 20 -0.22 -4.21 5.54
N TYR A 21 -1.00 -3.81 6.56
CA TYR A 21 -0.96 -4.47 7.86
C TYR A 21 -1.15 -5.97 7.71
N HIS A 22 -0.18 -6.72 8.21
CA HIS A 22 -0.24 -8.17 8.24
C HIS A 22 -0.98 -8.64 9.49
N ARG A 23 -1.71 -9.76 9.35
CA ARG A 23 -2.31 -10.45 10.49
C ARG A 23 -1.21 -10.91 11.47
N PRO A 24 -1.53 -11.05 12.77
CA PRO A 24 -0.57 -11.60 13.71
C PRO A 24 -0.16 -13.03 13.31
N ALA A 25 1.09 -13.38 13.56
CA ALA A 25 1.65 -14.71 13.32
C ALA A 25 1.55 -15.60 14.57
N GLU A 26 1.61 -16.92 14.40
CA GLU A 26 1.48 -17.87 15.51
C GLU A 26 2.70 -17.84 16.43
N GLU A 27 3.91 -17.90 15.86
CA GLU A 27 5.14 -18.16 16.63
C GLU A 27 6.22 -17.10 16.43
N THR A 28 6.17 -16.32 15.34
CA THR A 28 7.22 -15.37 14.98
C THR A 28 6.72 -13.92 15.09
N GLU A 29 7.59 -13.02 15.54
CA GLU A 29 7.30 -11.57 15.56
C GLU A 29 7.51 -10.91 14.19
N GLU A 30 7.92 -11.71 13.19
CA GLU A 30 8.17 -11.27 11.83
C GLU A 30 7.50 -12.19 10.81
N ALA A 31 6.96 -11.58 9.75
CA ALA A 31 6.50 -12.27 8.56
C ALA A 31 7.50 -12.03 7.42
N LEU A 32 7.92 -13.12 6.78
CA LEU A 32 8.79 -13.07 5.60
C LEU A 32 7.94 -12.88 4.35
N VAL A 33 8.15 -11.77 3.65
CA VAL A 33 7.47 -11.45 2.40
C VAL A 33 8.49 -11.45 1.27
N VAL A 34 8.32 -12.38 0.33
CA VAL A 34 9.16 -12.47 -0.86
C VAL A 34 8.70 -11.44 -1.89
N LEU A 35 9.54 -10.45 -2.16
CA LEU A 35 9.32 -9.47 -3.22
C LEU A 35 9.96 -9.97 -4.51
N LYS A 36 9.12 -10.41 -5.43
CA LYS A 36 9.55 -10.82 -6.77
C LYS A 36 10.06 -9.63 -7.57
N SER A 37 10.99 -9.90 -8.48
CA SER A 37 11.44 -8.90 -9.46
C SER A 37 10.21 -8.36 -10.21
N PRO A 38 10.04 -7.03 -10.28
CA PRO A 38 8.88 -6.44 -10.94
C PRO A 38 8.95 -6.65 -12.46
N GLU A 39 7.80 -6.75 -13.11
CA GLU A 39 7.70 -6.59 -14.55
C GLU A 39 7.67 -5.09 -14.87
N VAL A 40 8.50 -4.65 -15.81
CA VAL A 40 8.53 -3.26 -16.27
C VAL A 40 7.73 -3.15 -17.56
N LEU A 41 6.73 -2.29 -17.56
CA LEU A 41 5.88 -2.02 -18.71
C LEU A 41 6.09 -0.58 -19.19
N VAL A 42 6.06 -0.37 -20.50
CA VAL A 42 6.10 0.95 -21.13
C VAL A 42 4.85 1.16 -21.97
N CYS A 43 4.26 2.35 -21.89
CA CYS A 43 3.18 2.76 -22.79
C CYS A 43 3.76 3.41 -24.05
N CYS A 44 3.34 2.96 -25.24
CA CYS A 44 3.57 3.68 -26.50
C CYS A 44 2.42 4.68 -26.76
N CYS A 45 2.16 5.55 -25.77
CA CYS A 45 1.05 6.51 -25.77
C CYS A 45 1.26 7.68 -26.75
N ASP A 46 2.52 7.96 -27.12
CA ASP A 46 2.90 9.06 -28.00
C ASP A 46 3.54 8.54 -29.30
N ASN A 47 3.23 9.19 -30.43
CA ASN A 47 3.72 8.87 -31.78
C ASN A 47 5.26 8.95 -31.97
N GLY A 48 6.02 9.22 -30.90
CA GLY A 48 7.49 9.29 -30.91
C GLY A 48 8.18 7.94 -30.70
N LEU A 49 7.47 6.90 -30.26
CA LEU A 49 8.01 5.54 -30.21
C LEU A 49 7.71 4.80 -31.52
N SER A 50 8.79 4.37 -32.19
CA SER A 50 8.76 3.59 -33.45
C SER A 50 7.78 2.41 -33.39
N THR A 51 7.17 2.09 -34.53
CA THR A 51 6.24 0.95 -34.78
C THR A 51 6.80 -0.44 -34.46
N ALA A 52 8.02 -0.53 -33.93
CA ALA A 52 8.65 -1.72 -33.38
C ALA A 52 8.43 -1.88 -31.86
N CYS A 53 7.40 -1.23 -31.28
CA CYS A 53 6.98 -1.53 -29.90
C CYS A 53 6.65 -3.04 -29.80
N TRP A 54 7.13 -3.63 -28.71
CA TRP A 54 7.44 -5.05 -28.53
C TRP A 54 6.17 -5.94 -28.46
N LYS A 55 6.26 -7.16 -27.96
CA LYS A 55 5.05 -7.99 -27.75
C LYS A 55 4.10 -7.27 -26.78
N PRO A 56 2.82 -7.08 -27.13
CA PRO A 56 1.84 -6.48 -26.22
C PRO A 56 1.77 -7.25 -24.91
N ALA A 57 1.82 -6.54 -23.79
CA ALA A 57 1.53 -7.12 -22.49
C ALA A 57 0.00 -7.26 -22.34
N ALA A 58 -0.46 -8.38 -21.76
CA ALA A 58 -1.88 -8.63 -21.51
C ALA A 58 -2.37 -7.87 -20.25
N VAL A 59 -2.14 -6.56 -20.19
CA VAL A 59 -2.50 -5.70 -19.05
C VAL A 59 -3.25 -4.47 -19.56
N GLU A 60 -4.48 -4.31 -19.08
CA GLU A 60 -5.26 -3.07 -19.24
C GLU A 60 -4.96 -2.15 -18.06
N ALA A 61 -4.26 -1.04 -18.33
CA ALA A 61 -3.99 -0.02 -17.31
C ALA A 61 -4.24 1.40 -17.88
N PRO A 62 -4.71 2.33 -17.03
CA PRO A 62 -5.08 3.67 -17.46
C PRO A 62 -3.87 4.46 -17.97
N CYS A 63 -4.10 5.26 -19.01
CA CYS A 63 -3.11 6.17 -19.55
C CYS A 63 -2.88 7.36 -18.60
N SER A 64 -1.77 8.08 -18.79
CA SER A 64 -1.53 9.35 -18.08
C SER A 64 -2.52 10.43 -18.55
N GLY A 65 -3.73 10.43 -17.98
CA GLY A 65 -4.65 11.56 -17.84
C GLY A 65 -5.22 12.22 -19.11
N LYS A 66 -5.07 11.67 -20.32
CA LYS A 66 -5.48 12.35 -21.56
C LYS A 66 -6.34 11.58 -22.56
N THR A 67 -6.60 10.29 -22.34
CA THR A 67 -7.33 9.47 -23.31
C THR A 67 -8.48 8.73 -22.61
N ASP A 68 -9.66 8.76 -23.24
CA ASP A 68 -10.89 8.13 -22.73
C ASP A 68 -10.86 6.57 -22.75
N GLY A 69 -9.73 5.97 -23.13
CA GLY A 69 -9.57 4.52 -23.25
C GLY A 69 -8.26 3.98 -22.63
N PRO A 70 -8.18 2.66 -22.41
CA PRO A 70 -6.99 2.00 -21.90
C PRO A 70 -5.84 2.09 -22.90
N CYS A 71 -4.62 2.21 -22.40
CA CYS A 71 -3.43 2.23 -23.24
C CYS A 71 -2.91 0.83 -23.53
N GLN A 72 -2.25 0.67 -24.67
CA GLN A 72 -1.54 -0.56 -24.97
C GLN A 72 -0.16 -0.53 -24.29
N TRP A 73 0.05 -1.49 -23.38
CA TRP A 73 1.27 -1.64 -22.61
C TRP A 73 2.16 -2.72 -23.20
N TYR A 74 3.47 -2.54 -23.08
CA TYR A 74 4.47 -3.44 -23.65
C TYR A 74 5.50 -3.82 -22.59
N SER A 75 5.83 -5.12 -22.53
CA SER A 75 6.88 -5.62 -21.65
C SER A 75 8.24 -5.28 -22.23
N VAL A 76 9.12 -4.71 -21.39
CA VAL A 76 10.48 -4.35 -21.79
C VAL A 76 11.50 -5.27 -21.15
N MET A 77 12.59 -5.53 -21.87
CA MET A 77 13.72 -6.26 -21.31
C MET A 77 14.41 -5.41 -20.24
N HIS A 78 14.24 -5.78 -18.97
CA HIS A 78 15.06 -5.28 -17.87
C HIS A 78 16.03 -6.36 -17.40
N LYS A 79 17.11 -5.96 -16.74
CA LYS A 79 17.92 -6.91 -15.98
C LYS A 79 17.19 -7.18 -14.66
N PRO A 80 16.59 -8.36 -14.46
CA PRO A 80 15.99 -8.68 -13.18
C PRO A 80 17.09 -8.72 -12.13
N VAL A 81 16.77 -8.29 -10.91
CA VAL A 81 17.60 -8.64 -9.76
C VAL A 81 17.34 -10.14 -9.50
N TYR A 82 18.38 -10.96 -9.63
CA TYR A 82 18.27 -12.42 -9.50
C TYR A 82 18.06 -12.87 -8.05
N GLU A 83 18.39 -12.02 -7.08
CA GLU A 83 18.12 -12.29 -5.67
C GLU A 83 16.69 -11.84 -5.35
N GLU A 84 15.86 -12.80 -4.93
CA GLU A 84 14.55 -12.50 -4.36
C GLU A 84 14.76 -11.66 -3.09
N LEU A 85 14.21 -10.45 -3.06
CA LEU A 85 14.31 -9.60 -1.89
C LEU A 85 13.31 -10.11 -0.84
N ILE A 86 13.82 -10.62 0.28
CA ILE A 86 12.98 -11.04 1.41
C ILE A 86 12.84 -9.87 2.37
N LEU A 87 11.62 -9.35 2.48
CA LEU A 87 11.28 -8.33 3.46
C LEU A 87 10.85 -8.99 4.78
N GLN A 88 11.54 -8.65 5.87
CA GLN A 88 11.12 -8.98 7.23
C GLN A 88 10.14 -7.89 7.71
N VAL A 89 8.87 -8.27 7.84
CA VAL A 89 7.80 -7.35 8.26
C VAL A 89 7.42 -7.67 9.71
N PRO A 90 7.52 -6.72 10.65
CA PRO A 90 7.12 -6.97 12.03
C PRO A 90 5.62 -7.20 12.12
N VAL A 91 5.22 -8.23 12.86
CA VAL A 91 3.82 -8.62 13.07
C VAL A 91 3.56 -8.89 14.55
N GLY A 92 2.29 -8.75 14.96
CA GLY A 92 1.89 -9.16 16.30
C GLY A 92 1.94 -10.69 16.47
N LEU A 93 2.03 -11.15 17.71
CA LEU A 93 1.86 -12.57 18.04
C LEU A 93 0.41 -12.88 18.34
N ARG A 94 -0.09 -14.00 17.81
CA ARG A 94 -1.48 -14.43 18.01
C ARG A 94 -1.77 -14.75 19.47
N GLN A 95 -0.78 -15.25 20.21
CA GLN A 95 -0.88 -15.50 21.65
C GLN A 95 -1.25 -14.23 22.45
N HIS A 96 -0.85 -13.04 21.98
CA HIS A 96 -1.18 -11.78 22.64
C HIS A 96 -2.59 -11.27 22.33
N SER A 97 -3.34 -11.93 21.44
CA SER A 97 -4.67 -11.48 20.99
C SER A 97 -5.64 -11.26 22.16
N LEU A 98 -5.75 -12.22 23.08
CA LEU A 98 -6.65 -12.09 24.23
C LEU A 98 -6.26 -10.92 25.14
N LEU A 99 -4.96 -10.78 25.44
CA LEU A 99 -4.45 -9.70 26.27
C LEU A 99 -4.73 -8.33 25.64
N VAL A 100 -4.40 -8.17 24.36
CA VAL A 100 -4.62 -6.92 23.61
C VAL A 100 -6.11 -6.58 23.58
N CYS A 101 -6.98 -7.56 23.33
CA CYS A 101 -8.43 -7.37 23.34
C CYS A 101 -8.93 -6.88 24.71
N VAL A 102 -8.55 -7.55 25.79
CA VAL A 102 -8.99 -7.18 27.15
C VAL A 102 -8.52 -5.78 27.51
N VAL A 103 -7.24 -5.47 27.28
CA VAL A 103 -6.67 -4.15 27.59
C VAL A 103 -7.34 -3.05 26.77
N THR A 104 -7.57 -3.30 25.47
CA THR A 104 -8.24 -2.34 24.58
C THR A 104 -9.67 -2.08 25.03
N LEU A 105 -10.41 -3.12 25.42
CA LEU A 105 -11.77 -2.98 25.92
C LEU A 105 -11.80 -2.17 27.22
N LEU A 106 -10.94 -2.50 28.19
CA LEU A 106 -10.86 -1.78 29.46
C LEU A 106 -10.51 -0.30 29.25
N ALA A 107 -9.51 -0.01 28.41
CA ALA A 107 -9.13 1.35 28.06
C ALA A 107 -10.28 2.09 27.37
N THR A 108 -10.97 1.44 26.43
CA THR A 108 -12.11 2.03 25.72
C THR A 108 -13.25 2.36 26.67
N VAL A 109 -13.63 1.43 27.55
CA VAL A 109 -14.67 1.63 28.56
C VAL A 109 -14.29 2.80 29.48
N LEU A 110 -13.07 2.79 30.03
CA LEU A 110 -12.60 3.86 30.91
C LEU A 110 -12.62 5.23 30.23
N CYS A 111 -12.03 5.34 29.05
CA CYS A 111 -12.01 6.60 28.28
C CYS A 111 -13.42 7.07 27.95
N SER A 112 -14.29 6.17 27.50
CA SER A 112 -15.68 6.50 27.17
C SER A 112 -16.45 6.98 28.40
N SER A 113 -16.27 6.33 29.56
CA SER A 113 -16.88 6.74 30.82
C SER A 113 -16.38 8.11 31.28
N LEU A 114 -15.09 8.40 31.15
CA LEU A 114 -14.53 9.71 31.49
C LEU A 114 -15.08 10.82 30.58
N ILE A 115 -15.16 10.55 29.27
CA ILE A 115 -15.76 11.48 28.31
C ILE A 115 -17.23 11.70 28.65
N LEU A 116 -17.99 10.62 28.91
CA LEU A 116 -19.39 10.72 29.29
C LEU A 116 -19.58 11.51 30.58
N ALA A 117 -18.75 11.26 31.61
CA ALA A 117 -18.79 12.01 32.86
C ALA A 117 -18.50 13.50 32.65
N ALA A 118 -17.51 13.83 31.81
CA ALA A 118 -17.20 15.22 31.47
C ALA A 118 -18.35 15.89 30.72
N VAL A 119 -18.96 15.19 29.77
CA VAL A 119 -20.12 15.65 29.01
C VAL A 119 -21.33 15.86 29.92
N CYS A 120 -21.62 14.94 30.86
CA CYS A 120 -22.69 15.11 31.83
C CYS A 120 -22.43 16.26 32.80
N LYS A 121 -21.17 16.50 33.19
CA LYS A 121 -20.81 17.52 34.18
C LYS A 121 -20.72 18.93 33.59
N TYR A 122 -20.26 19.05 32.35
CA TYR A 122 -19.94 20.35 31.74
C TYR A 122 -20.73 20.63 30.46
N GLY A 123 -21.47 19.66 29.92
CA GLY A 123 -22.28 19.83 28.73
C GLY A 123 -23.50 20.71 29.00
N HIS A 124 -23.61 21.82 28.28
CA HIS A 124 -24.85 22.58 28.17
C HIS A 124 -25.73 21.97 27.08
N PHE A 125 -26.58 21.02 27.47
CA PHE A 125 -27.56 20.45 26.55
C PHE A 125 -28.77 21.38 26.44
N SER A 126 -28.89 22.09 25.32
CA SER A 126 -30.18 22.68 24.93
C SER A 126 -31.06 21.56 24.43
N LEU A 127 -32.07 21.18 25.22
CA LEU A 127 -33.03 20.15 24.87
C LEU A 127 -33.91 20.72 23.75
N VAL A 128 -33.48 20.57 22.50
CA VAL A 128 -34.34 20.80 21.33
C VAL A 128 -35.32 19.65 21.32
N THR A 129 -36.50 19.87 21.90
CA THR A 129 -37.67 19.02 21.68
C THR A 129 -37.96 19.03 20.18
N CYS A 130 -37.70 17.91 19.51
CA CYS A 130 -38.36 17.62 18.24
C CYS A 130 -39.85 17.46 18.55
N SER A 131 -40.62 18.52 18.35
CA SER A 131 -42.07 18.43 18.25
C SER A 131 -42.40 17.74 16.93
N GLU A 132 -43.28 16.74 17.01
CA GLU A 132 -43.90 16.03 15.87
C GLU A 132 -44.45 16.97 14.79
#